data_AF-A0A7K1TMJ0-F1
#
_entry.id   AF-A0A7K1TMJ0-F1
#
_cell.length_a   1.000
_cell.length_b   1.000
_cell.length_c   1.000
_cell.angle_alpha   90.00
_cell.angle_beta   90.00
_cell.angle_gamma   90.00
#
_symmetry.space_group_name_H-M   'P 1'
#
loop_
_entity.id
_entity.type
_entity.pdbx_description
1 polymer ?
#
loop_
_entity_poly.entity_id
_entity_poly.type
_entity_poly.pdbx_seq_one_letter_code
_entity_poly.pdbx_strand_id
1 'polypeptide(L)'
;MTELTLRSDSHELERIFAWAVAGARSHAVQGGRLGPNDVSERSPRGQGSVLYRDAYWAGYRHRSGFYLRDFVHQAVGAHMLGWADRNAAMLTAFLRSADEQHDGWPWWAINFDLRTPLAIDYRSASDFVRELPAAFELAEIVHVLHRWTGDSALRAHRDAARRLVEEFADAHDRYPRNGVAEASGPGIFDGTASYNELPGVVLHEAGDGYAAQYAATRHVGALLSGTDAAPRLAARAERMRKHYDAVWSRDASREVVCGWTTSGEAVTEWSRESTWFPLLKGLLVGERAEAELDRVDALCRDAASAPRNVEALTYLPDLYFRHGRPDTAWDWMRRIHGLRDEPHEVPEQGANGTYPEVSFTLLSQIVLGILGIEPDAGAGRLTVRPGLPSGIGTVELRGLPFADGTVAVRVTRVEVHVWNGTDRALRVAVAGAPGFRDPHLSEATDDSVLVAAGGGAILRRAGR
;
A
#
# COMPACT_ATOMS: atom_id res chain seq x y z
N MET A 1 16.23 -8.41 -19.04
CA MET A 1 14.94 -8.55 -18.34
C MET A 1 13.89 -8.95 -19.36
N THR A 2 13.08 -9.97 -19.04
CA THR A 2 11.91 -10.36 -19.85
C THR A 2 10.87 -9.24 -19.77
N GLU A 3 10.20 -8.94 -20.88
CA GLU A 3 9.14 -7.93 -20.91
C GLU A 3 7.90 -8.41 -20.14
N LEU A 4 7.35 -7.54 -19.28
CA LEU A 4 6.10 -7.79 -18.57
C LEU A 4 4.92 -7.70 -19.54
N THR A 5 4.22 -8.80 -19.77
CA THR A 5 3.10 -8.87 -20.74
C THR A 5 1.88 -9.58 -20.15
N LEU A 6 0.69 -9.11 -20.53
CA LEU A 6 -0.59 -9.70 -20.12
C LEU A 6 -1.40 -10.11 -21.35
N ARG A 7 -2.05 -11.28 -21.27
CA ARG A 7 -3.06 -11.76 -22.22
C ARG A 7 -4.31 -12.17 -21.48
N SER A 8 -5.48 -11.84 -22.00
CA SER A 8 -6.76 -12.19 -21.38
C SER A 8 -7.86 -12.38 -22.43
N ASP A 9 -8.94 -13.06 -22.06
CA ASP A 9 -10.19 -13.00 -22.82
C ASP A 9 -10.95 -11.67 -22.66
N SER A 10 -10.47 -10.78 -21.80
CA SER A 10 -10.95 -9.40 -21.65
C SER A 10 -10.01 -8.39 -22.30
N HIS A 11 -10.38 -7.88 -23.47
CA HIS A 11 -9.66 -6.79 -24.13
C HIS A 11 -9.64 -5.49 -23.31
N GLU A 12 -10.64 -5.27 -22.46
CA GLU A 12 -10.64 -4.11 -21.56
C GLU A 12 -9.52 -4.22 -20.53
N LEU A 13 -9.33 -5.40 -19.92
CA LEU A 13 -8.24 -5.67 -18.99
C LEU A 13 -6.88 -5.50 -19.68
N GLU A 14 -6.71 -6.03 -20.90
CA GLU A 14 -5.48 -5.86 -21.68
C GLU A 14 -5.15 -4.38 -21.93
N ARG A 15 -6.14 -3.55 -22.27
CA ARG A 15 -5.96 -2.11 -22.45
C ARG A 15 -5.57 -1.39 -21.16
N ILE A 16 -6.27 -1.67 -20.06
CA ILE A 16 -5.97 -1.07 -18.74
C ILE A 16 -4.55 -1.45 -18.30
N PHE A 17 -4.17 -2.72 -18.45
CA PHE A 17 -2.83 -3.19 -18.17
C PHE A 17 -1.77 -2.45 -18.99
N ALA A 18 -1.94 -2.37 -20.31
CA ALA A 18 -0.99 -1.71 -21.20
C ALA A 18 -0.85 -0.22 -20.86
N TRP A 19 -1.97 0.46 -20.58
CA TRP A 19 -1.97 1.84 -20.13
C TRP A 19 -1.24 2.01 -18.79
N ALA A 20 -1.53 1.16 -17.80
CA ALA A 20 -0.91 1.21 -16.48
C ALA A 20 0.61 1.01 -16.54
N VAL A 21 1.09 0.03 -17.33
CA VAL A 21 2.53 -0.20 -17.54
C VAL A 21 3.20 1.01 -18.21
N ALA A 22 2.58 1.57 -19.25
CA ALA A 22 3.12 2.74 -19.95
C ALA A 22 3.14 3.99 -19.05
N GLY A 23 2.04 4.22 -18.32
CA GLY A 23 1.90 5.29 -17.35
C GLY A 23 2.97 5.20 -16.27
N ALA A 24 3.05 4.08 -15.55
CA ALA A 24 4.00 3.86 -14.47
C ALA A 24 5.46 4.05 -14.94
N ARG A 25 5.82 3.51 -16.12
CA ARG A 25 7.15 3.69 -16.72
C ARG A 25 7.47 5.15 -17.03
N SER A 26 6.48 5.97 -17.38
CA SER A 26 6.66 7.40 -17.68
C SER A 26 7.06 8.23 -16.45
N HIS A 27 6.93 7.68 -15.25
CA HIS A 27 7.30 8.32 -13.98
C HIS A 27 8.72 7.99 -13.50
N ALA A 28 9.50 7.23 -14.29
CA ALA A 28 10.88 6.93 -13.95
C ALA A 28 11.74 8.20 -13.87
N VAL A 29 12.53 8.29 -12.81
CA VAL A 29 13.59 9.28 -12.66
C VAL A 29 14.91 8.58 -12.87
N GLN A 30 15.63 8.96 -13.92
CA GLN A 30 16.96 8.45 -14.19
C GLN A 30 18.00 9.24 -13.38
N GLY A 31 18.83 8.50 -12.65
CA GLY A 31 19.96 9.05 -11.91
C GLY A 31 21.12 9.48 -12.79
N GLY A 32 22.12 10.12 -12.18
CA GLY A 32 23.37 10.49 -12.85
C GLY A 32 23.36 11.84 -13.57
N ARG A 33 22.24 12.57 -13.52
CA ARG A 33 22.14 13.94 -14.05
C ARG A 33 21.92 14.95 -12.92
N LEU A 34 22.42 16.17 -13.12
CA LEU A 34 22.01 17.29 -12.29
C LEU A 34 20.58 17.70 -12.66
N GLY A 35 19.74 17.87 -11.65
CA GLY A 35 18.38 18.35 -11.78
C GLY A 35 18.06 19.36 -10.67
N PRO A 36 17.04 20.21 -10.86
CA PRO A 36 16.66 21.21 -9.87
C PRO A 36 16.11 20.54 -8.60
N ASN A 37 16.51 20.99 -7.42
CA ASN A 37 15.86 20.59 -6.16
C ASN A 37 14.81 21.63 -5.73
N ASP A 38 13.90 21.22 -4.86
CA ASP A 38 12.85 22.07 -4.28
C ASP A 38 11.97 22.78 -5.32
N VAL A 39 11.72 22.09 -6.43
CA VAL A 39 10.70 22.49 -7.41
C VAL A 39 9.32 22.21 -6.81
N SER A 40 8.50 23.25 -6.78
CA SER A 40 7.10 23.20 -6.39
C SER A 40 6.35 24.39 -6.98
N GLU A 41 5.04 24.46 -6.77
CA GLU A 41 4.23 25.62 -7.13
C GLU A 41 4.69 26.91 -6.44
N ARG A 42 5.31 26.81 -5.25
CA ARG A 42 5.88 27.96 -4.52
C ARG A 42 7.29 28.33 -5.00
N SER A 43 7.98 27.40 -5.65
CA SER A 43 9.34 27.56 -6.16
C SER A 43 9.48 26.86 -7.52
N PRO A 44 8.87 27.39 -8.61
CA PRO A 44 8.81 26.66 -9.88
C PRO A 44 10.16 26.44 -10.56
N ARG A 45 11.19 27.19 -10.15
CA ARG A 45 12.57 27.06 -10.66
C ARG A 45 13.47 26.22 -9.77
N GLY A 46 13.00 25.80 -8.60
CA GLY A 46 13.82 25.20 -7.57
C GLY A 46 14.76 26.20 -6.88
N GLN A 47 15.49 25.73 -5.87
CA GLN A 47 16.44 26.55 -5.10
C GLN A 47 17.92 26.27 -5.45
N GLY A 48 18.17 25.30 -6.32
CA GLY A 48 19.51 24.87 -6.66
C GLY A 48 19.50 23.70 -7.63
N SER A 49 20.56 22.90 -7.60
CA SER A 49 20.63 21.66 -8.38
C SER A 49 21.34 20.58 -7.58
N VAL A 50 20.80 19.36 -7.65
CA VAL A 50 21.32 18.18 -6.98
C VAL A 50 21.53 17.05 -7.98
N LEU A 51 22.45 16.13 -7.66
CA LEU A 51 22.64 14.93 -8.46
C LEU A 51 21.48 13.97 -8.20
N TYR A 52 20.64 13.78 -9.21
CA TYR A 52 19.53 12.83 -9.12
C TYR A 52 20.06 11.40 -9.02
N ARG A 53 19.33 10.59 -8.26
CA ARG A 53 19.48 9.13 -8.17
C ARG A 53 18.35 8.44 -8.92
N ASP A 54 18.52 7.16 -9.17
CA ASP A 54 17.44 6.36 -9.74
C ASP A 54 16.28 6.27 -8.74
N ALA A 55 15.12 6.77 -9.16
CA ALA A 55 13.91 6.85 -8.38
C ALA A 55 12.69 6.87 -9.32
N TYR A 56 11.53 7.20 -8.80
CA TYR A 56 10.35 7.54 -9.59
C TYR A 56 9.54 8.62 -8.87
N TRP A 57 8.74 9.36 -9.63
CA TRP A 57 7.76 10.27 -9.03
C TRP A 57 6.72 9.45 -8.26
N ALA A 58 6.61 9.72 -6.96
CA ALA A 58 5.51 9.30 -6.12
C ALA A 58 4.90 10.56 -5.52
N GLY A 59 3.72 10.98 -5.98
CA GLY A 59 3.15 12.30 -5.71
C GLY A 59 3.16 13.21 -6.94
N TYR A 60 3.04 14.51 -6.72
CA TYR A 60 2.85 15.48 -7.79
C TYR A 60 3.99 15.51 -8.82
N ARG A 61 3.65 15.33 -10.11
CA ARG A 61 4.63 15.24 -11.20
C ARG A 61 5.39 16.55 -11.46
N HIS A 62 4.81 17.68 -11.07
CA HIS A 62 5.43 19.00 -11.25
C HIS A 62 6.43 19.34 -10.11
N ARG A 63 6.53 18.52 -9.06
CA ARG A 63 7.48 18.72 -7.95
C ARG A 63 8.76 17.90 -8.16
N SER A 64 9.88 18.28 -7.54
CA SER A 64 11.19 17.60 -7.70
C SER A 64 11.47 16.52 -6.65
N GLY A 65 10.45 15.78 -6.22
CA GLY A 65 10.61 14.78 -5.18
C GLY A 65 9.57 13.67 -5.22
N PHE A 66 9.63 12.83 -4.20
CA PHE A 66 8.69 11.74 -3.98
C PHE A 66 8.20 11.76 -2.53
N TYR A 67 6.94 11.42 -2.36
CA TYR A 67 6.14 11.52 -1.14
C TYR A 67 6.01 10.15 -0.49
N LEU A 68 6.00 10.10 0.84
CA LEU A 68 6.01 8.86 1.60
C LEU A 68 4.75 8.03 1.35
N ARG A 69 3.57 8.65 1.49
CA ARG A 69 2.26 8.02 1.24
C ARG A 69 2.20 7.38 -0.15
N ASP A 70 2.45 8.19 -1.17
CA ASP A 70 2.52 7.74 -2.55
C ASP A 70 3.54 6.63 -2.77
N PHE A 71 4.74 6.74 -2.18
CA PHE A 71 5.78 5.73 -2.33
C PHE A 71 5.30 4.36 -1.82
N VAL A 72 4.72 4.30 -0.62
CA VAL A 72 4.29 3.02 -0.04
C VAL A 72 3.14 2.38 -0.83
N HIS A 73 2.28 3.17 -1.48
CA HIS A 73 1.20 2.66 -2.34
C HIS A 73 1.69 2.25 -3.73
N GLN A 74 2.74 2.90 -4.24
CA GLN A 74 3.28 2.64 -5.59
C GLN A 74 4.35 1.54 -5.63
N ALA A 75 5.04 1.28 -4.51
CA ALA A 75 6.22 0.42 -4.47
C ALA A 75 5.97 -1.00 -5.01
N VAL A 76 4.79 -1.56 -4.78
CA VAL A 76 4.41 -2.85 -5.34
C VAL A 76 4.31 -2.76 -6.88
N GLY A 77 3.59 -1.78 -7.43
CA GLY A 77 3.54 -1.56 -8.88
C GLY A 77 4.93 -1.34 -9.49
N ALA A 78 5.80 -0.60 -8.81
CA ALA A 78 7.18 -0.36 -9.23
C ALA A 78 8.01 -1.65 -9.24
N HIS A 79 7.80 -2.56 -8.28
CA HIS A 79 8.43 -3.87 -8.29
C HIS A 79 8.09 -4.66 -9.56
N MET A 80 6.84 -4.59 -10.04
CA MET A 80 6.41 -5.30 -11.25
C MET A 80 7.13 -4.81 -12.52
N LEU A 81 7.63 -3.58 -12.49
CA LEU A 81 8.44 -2.99 -13.57
C LEU A 81 9.93 -3.35 -13.45
N GLY A 82 10.32 -4.15 -12.46
CA GLY A 82 11.69 -4.53 -12.18
C GLY A 82 12.48 -3.47 -11.43
N TRP A 83 11.81 -2.58 -10.67
CA TRP A 83 12.46 -1.44 -10.00
C TRP A 83 12.77 -1.70 -8.53
N ALA A 84 13.17 -2.93 -8.19
CA ALA A 84 13.51 -3.32 -6.82
C ALA A 84 14.60 -2.41 -6.21
N ASP A 85 15.64 -2.08 -6.97
CA ASP A 85 16.72 -1.20 -6.50
C ASP A 85 16.24 0.22 -6.20
N ARG A 86 15.33 0.77 -7.02
CA ARG A 86 14.72 2.09 -6.78
C ARG A 86 13.88 2.07 -5.51
N ASN A 87 13.06 1.02 -5.34
CA ASN A 87 12.26 0.82 -4.13
C ASN A 87 13.15 0.77 -2.89
N ALA A 88 14.23 -0.03 -2.92
CA ALA A 88 15.15 -0.16 -1.80
C ALA A 88 15.84 1.16 -1.44
N ALA A 89 16.24 1.93 -2.46
CA ALA A 89 16.90 3.22 -2.26
C ALA A 89 15.95 4.29 -1.68
N MET A 90 14.72 4.38 -2.21
CA MET A 90 13.68 5.31 -1.72
C MET A 90 13.21 4.93 -0.31
N LEU A 91 12.97 3.64 -0.04
CA LEU A 91 12.65 3.12 1.29
C LEU A 91 13.75 3.47 2.31
N THR A 92 15.01 3.26 1.94
CA THR A 92 16.15 3.57 2.81
C THR A 92 16.19 5.05 3.15
N ALA A 93 15.87 5.94 2.20
CA ALA A 93 15.85 7.38 2.45
C ALA A 93 14.81 7.76 3.51
N PHE A 94 13.57 7.25 3.39
CA PHE A 94 12.53 7.50 4.39
C PHE A 94 12.86 6.90 5.76
N LEU A 95 13.30 5.63 5.83
CA LEU A 95 13.66 4.99 7.10
C LEU A 95 14.81 5.70 7.83
N ARG A 96 15.74 6.32 7.09
CA ARG A 96 16.83 7.10 7.68
C ARG A 96 16.38 8.45 8.23
N SER A 97 15.30 9.02 7.70
CA SER A 97 14.75 10.29 8.18
C SER A 97 13.93 10.15 9.47
N ALA A 98 13.46 8.93 9.80
CA ALA A 98 12.80 8.61 11.05
C ALA A 98 13.82 8.51 12.21
N ASP A 99 14.38 9.64 12.60
CA ASP A 99 15.44 9.77 13.60
C ASP A 99 15.00 10.55 14.86
N GLU A 100 15.86 10.59 15.87
CA GLU A 100 15.59 11.29 17.13
C GLU A 100 15.41 12.81 16.95
N GLN A 101 16.03 13.42 15.94
CA GLN A 101 15.89 14.85 15.68
C GLN A 101 14.46 15.21 15.26
N HIS A 102 13.75 14.25 14.66
CA HIS A 102 12.37 14.39 14.19
C HIS A 102 11.37 13.63 15.09
N ASP A 103 11.73 13.31 16.34
CA ASP A 103 10.90 12.53 17.26
C ASP A 103 10.43 11.18 16.66
N GLY A 104 11.26 10.57 15.81
CA GLY A 104 10.98 9.32 15.12
C GLY A 104 10.06 9.42 13.90
N TRP A 105 9.56 10.62 13.57
CA TRP A 105 8.76 10.83 12.36
C TRP A 105 9.63 10.76 11.10
N PRO A 106 9.24 9.99 10.07
CA PRO A 106 9.88 10.10 8.76
C PRO A 106 9.52 11.44 8.10
N TRP A 107 10.40 11.92 7.21
CA TRP A 107 10.06 13.03 6.34
C TRP A 107 8.89 12.68 5.42
N TRP A 108 8.03 13.66 5.17
CA TRP A 108 6.89 13.52 4.26
C TRP A 108 7.31 13.34 2.79
N ALA A 109 8.30 14.11 2.35
CA ALA A 109 8.77 14.09 0.97
C ALA A 109 10.28 14.33 0.88
N ILE A 110 10.92 13.71 -0.10
CA ILE A 110 12.37 13.74 -0.32
C ILE A 110 12.64 14.12 -1.78
N ASN A 111 13.63 14.98 -2.02
CA ASN A 111 14.12 15.27 -3.36
C ASN A 111 14.75 14.03 -4.01
N PHE A 112 14.88 14.03 -5.34
CA PHE A 112 15.46 12.90 -6.08
C PHE A 112 16.95 12.62 -5.83
N ASP A 113 17.62 13.36 -4.94
CA ASP A 113 18.95 13.02 -4.44
C ASP A 113 18.94 11.96 -3.32
N LEU A 114 17.75 11.56 -2.85
CA LEU A 114 17.48 10.61 -1.76
C LEU A 114 17.99 11.07 -0.39
N ARG A 115 18.28 12.36 -0.21
CA ARG A 115 19.00 12.87 0.96
C ARG A 115 18.44 14.14 1.55
N THR A 116 17.82 14.99 0.74
CA THR A 116 17.29 16.27 1.20
C THR A 116 15.77 16.21 1.27
N PRO A 117 15.14 16.68 2.38
CA PRO A 117 13.70 16.80 2.43
C PRO A 117 13.25 17.82 1.40
N LEU A 118 12.05 17.63 0.84
CA LEU A 118 11.49 18.59 -0.11
C LEU A 118 11.01 19.84 0.63
N ALA A 119 11.58 21.01 0.31
CA ALA A 119 11.43 22.22 1.13
C ALA A 119 9.99 22.76 1.25
N ILE A 120 9.07 22.40 0.35
CA ILE A 120 7.68 22.81 0.49
C ILE A 120 7.01 22.19 1.72
N ASP A 121 7.46 21.00 2.12
CA ASP A 121 6.91 20.19 3.21
C ASP A 121 7.83 20.13 4.43
N TYR A 122 8.98 20.83 4.39
CA TYR A 122 9.98 20.83 5.46
C TYR A 122 10.59 22.22 5.65
N ARG A 123 10.39 22.82 6.84
CA ARG A 123 10.99 24.12 7.21
C ARG A 123 12.06 23.95 8.28
N SER A 124 11.84 23.03 9.22
CA SER A 124 12.79 22.65 10.26
C SER A 124 12.42 21.29 10.85
N ALA A 125 13.28 20.74 11.71
CA ALA A 125 13.00 19.48 12.39
C ALA A 125 11.78 19.51 13.34
N SER A 126 11.27 20.70 13.69
CA SER A 126 10.03 20.85 14.47
C SER A 126 8.85 21.41 13.66
N ASP A 127 9.04 21.72 12.37
CA ASP A 127 8.02 22.31 11.48
C ASP A 127 8.14 21.70 10.09
N PHE A 128 7.43 20.59 9.89
CA PHE A 128 7.40 19.81 8.66
C PHE A 128 6.11 18.97 8.62
N VAL A 129 5.72 18.51 7.44
CA VAL A 129 4.50 17.71 7.26
C VAL A 129 4.64 16.34 7.93
N ARG A 130 3.62 15.94 8.68
CA ARG A 130 3.51 14.65 9.37
C ARG A 130 2.08 14.13 9.29
N GLU A 131 1.93 12.91 8.79
CA GLU A 131 0.67 12.18 8.81
C GLU A 131 0.92 10.80 9.43
N LEU A 132 0.25 10.51 10.53
CA LEU A 132 0.52 9.32 11.36
C LEU A 132 0.47 7.98 10.61
N PRO A 133 -0.49 7.73 9.70
CA PRO A 133 -0.53 6.46 8.99
C PRO A 133 0.74 6.19 8.16
N ALA A 134 1.40 7.26 7.65
CA ALA A 134 2.59 7.15 6.80
C ALA A 134 3.77 6.48 7.52
N ALA A 135 3.95 6.78 8.80
CA ALA A 135 5.02 6.19 9.61
C ALA A 135 4.83 4.68 9.75
N PHE A 136 3.59 4.21 9.91
CA PHE A 136 3.30 2.79 10.05
C PHE A 136 3.33 2.06 8.70
N GLU A 137 2.80 2.66 7.63
CA GLU A 137 2.89 2.06 6.30
C GLU A 137 4.34 1.97 5.79
N LEU A 138 5.21 2.88 6.22
CA LEU A 138 6.66 2.77 6.01
C LEU A 138 7.26 1.52 6.66
N ALA A 139 6.80 1.15 7.86
CA ALA A 139 7.23 -0.08 8.51
C ALA A 139 6.65 -1.33 7.81
N GLU A 140 5.39 -1.27 7.37
CA GLU A 140 4.71 -2.32 6.61
C GLU A 140 5.43 -2.64 5.30
N ILE A 141 5.82 -1.61 4.53
CA ILE A 141 6.37 -1.78 3.18
C ILE A 141 7.72 -2.53 3.17
N VAL A 142 8.48 -2.49 4.27
CA VAL A 142 9.72 -3.27 4.43
C VAL A 142 9.43 -4.76 4.26
N HIS A 143 8.40 -5.25 4.95
CA HIS A 143 8.00 -6.66 4.84
C HIS A 143 7.41 -6.96 3.46
N VAL A 144 6.53 -6.10 2.94
CA VAL A 144 5.89 -6.27 1.63
C VAL A 144 6.92 -6.42 0.51
N LEU A 145 7.93 -5.55 0.44
CA LEU A 145 8.99 -5.64 -0.56
C LEU A 145 9.90 -6.86 -0.34
N HIS A 146 10.15 -7.24 0.91
CA HIS A 146 10.90 -8.46 1.22
C HIS A 146 10.16 -9.72 0.76
N ARG A 147 8.82 -9.74 0.84
CA ARG A 147 8.00 -10.86 0.37
C ARG A 147 8.11 -11.08 -1.14
N TRP A 148 8.34 -10.03 -1.92
CA TRP A 148 8.53 -10.10 -3.37
C TRP A 148 9.96 -10.49 -3.79
N THR A 149 10.96 -9.97 -3.08
CA THR A 149 12.37 -10.05 -3.49
C THR A 149 13.16 -11.14 -2.75
N GLY A 150 12.78 -11.46 -1.51
CA GLY A 150 13.61 -12.26 -0.61
C GLY A 150 14.92 -11.56 -0.21
N ASP A 151 15.09 -10.27 -0.53
CA ASP A 151 16.36 -9.56 -0.36
C ASP A 151 16.72 -9.41 1.13
N SER A 152 17.94 -9.80 1.48
CA SER A 152 18.49 -9.69 2.83
C SER A 152 18.80 -8.25 3.22
N ALA A 153 19.05 -7.35 2.26
CA ALA A 153 19.22 -5.92 2.52
C ALA A 153 17.94 -5.31 3.10
N LEU A 154 16.77 -5.71 2.60
CA LEU A 154 15.48 -5.28 3.19
C LEU A 154 15.30 -5.81 4.62
N ARG A 155 15.79 -7.02 4.93
CA ARG A 155 15.81 -7.53 6.31
C ARG A 155 16.77 -6.75 7.22
N ALA A 156 17.74 -6.02 6.70
CA ALA A 156 18.58 -5.14 7.51
C ALA A 156 17.80 -3.95 8.08
N HIS A 157 16.65 -3.59 7.47
CA HIS A 157 15.76 -2.54 7.95
C HIS A 157 14.76 -2.99 9.03
N ARG A 158 14.74 -4.28 9.40
CA ARG A 158 13.79 -4.83 10.37
C ARG A 158 13.78 -4.10 11.72
N ASP A 159 14.96 -3.63 12.17
CA ASP A 159 15.06 -2.91 13.44
C ASP A 159 14.50 -1.49 13.35
N ALA A 160 14.67 -0.81 12.21
CA ALA A 160 14.05 0.49 11.97
C ALA A 160 12.52 0.35 11.89
N ALA A 161 12.01 -0.64 11.17
CA ALA A 161 10.58 -0.94 11.11
C ALA A 161 10.00 -1.31 12.50
N ARG A 162 10.76 -2.07 13.30
CA ARG A 162 10.39 -2.41 14.68
C ARG A 162 10.27 -1.17 15.58
N ARG A 163 11.22 -0.24 15.50
CA ARG A 163 11.12 1.02 16.28
C ARG A 163 9.87 1.82 15.95
N LEU A 164 9.43 1.83 14.69
CA LEU A 164 8.19 2.52 14.30
C LEU A 164 6.95 1.93 14.96
N VAL A 165 6.84 0.60 15.08
CA VAL A 165 5.65 -0.07 15.67
C VAL A 165 5.73 -0.28 17.19
N GLU A 166 6.90 -0.06 17.78
CA GLU A 166 7.14 -0.12 19.24
C GLU A 166 7.43 1.28 19.78
N GLU A 167 8.69 1.72 19.75
CA GLU A 167 9.17 2.96 20.39
C GLU A 167 8.41 4.22 19.92
N PHE A 168 8.25 4.40 18.61
CA PHE A 168 7.51 5.53 18.06
C PHE A 168 6.02 5.46 18.41
N ALA A 169 5.39 4.28 18.26
CA ALA A 169 3.98 4.10 18.63
C ALA A 169 3.74 4.39 20.12
N ASP A 170 4.60 3.90 21.01
CA ASP A 170 4.50 4.09 22.45
C ASP A 170 4.78 5.56 22.86
N ALA A 171 5.67 6.27 22.15
CA ALA A 171 5.92 7.69 22.37
C ALA A 171 4.73 8.59 21.96
N HIS A 172 3.88 8.08 21.07
CA HIS A 172 2.69 8.74 20.56
C HIS A 172 1.38 8.16 21.14
N ASP A 173 1.42 7.25 22.12
CA ASP A 173 0.25 6.77 22.86
C ASP A 173 0.23 7.44 24.24
N ARG A 174 -0.23 8.70 24.33
CA ARG A 174 -0.06 9.52 25.55
C ARG A 174 -1.32 9.55 26.39
N TYR A 175 -2.47 9.85 25.81
CA TYR A 175 -3.73 9.89 26.54
C TYR A 175 -4.96 9.79 25.62
N PRO A 176 -5.78 8.74 25.73
CA PRO A 176 -5.68 7.65 26.70
C PRO A 176 -4.57 6.66 26.32
N ARG A 177 -3.84 6.12 27.31
CA ARG A 177 -2.83 5.06 27.07
C ARG A 177 -3.49 3.73 26.73
N ASN A 178 -3.96 3.59 25.50
CA ASN A 178 -4.81 2.49 25.05
C ASN A 178 -4.11 1.60 24.00
N GLY A 179 -2.86 1.89 23.67
CA GLY A 179 -2.06 1.19 22.67
C GLY A 179 -2.24 1.73 21.24
N VAL A 180 -2.91 2.86 21.05
CA VAL A 180 -3.16 3.53 19.77
C VAL A 180 -2.36 4.82 19.74
N ALA A 181 -1.56 5.01 18.71
CA ALA A 181 -0.83 6.25 18.54
C ALA A 181 -1.79 7.40 18.16
N GLU A 182 -1.50 8.58 18.69
CA GLU A 182 -2.27 9.81 18.55
C GLU A 182 -1.47 10.87 17.78
N ALA A 183 -2.17 11.72 17.03
CA ALA A 183 -1.58 12.93 16.43
C ALA A 183 -2.68 13.99 16.26
N SER A 184 -2.65 15.01 17.12
CA SER A 184 -3.76 15.97 17.27
C SER A 184 -3.48 17.35 16.67
N GLY A 185 -2.55 17.43 15.72
CA GLY A 185 -2.24 18.66 15.03
C GLY A 185 -3.45 19.15 14.22
N PRO A 186 -3.79 20.44 14.27
CA PRO A 186 -4.91 20.99 13.50
C PRO A 186 -4.66 21.01 11.99
N GLY A 187 -3.42 20.80 11.55
CA GLY A 187 -3.07 20.60 10.16
C GLY A 187 -1.83 19.73 9.98
N ILE A 188 -1.53 19.41 8.73
CA ILE A 188 -0.46 18.47 8.36
C ILE A 188 0.94 18.88 8.83
N PHE A 189 1.21 20.19 9.01
CA PHE A 189 2.49 20.69 9.57
C PHE A 189 2.60 20.54 11.10
N ASP A 190 1.46 20.38 11.78
CA ASP A 190 1.39 20.14 13.22
C ASP A 190 1.41 18.63 13.51
N GLY A 191 0.93 17.82 12.57
CA GLY A 191 0.93 16.35 12.63
C GLY A 191 -0.48 15.81 12.82
N THR A 192 -1.02 15.14 11.80
CA THR A 192 -2.41 14.65 11.79
C THR A 192 -2.49 13.14 12.07
N ALA A 193 -3.57 12.71 12.74
CA ALA A 193 -3.85 11.30 12.99
C ALA A 193 -4.25 10.52 11.72
N SER A 194 -4.66 11.23 10.66
CA SER A 194 -5.24 10.66 9.44
C SER A 194 -4.62 11.28 8.19
N TYR A 195 -4.68 10.53 7.09
CA TYR A 195 -4.49 11.03 5.72
C TYR A 195 -5.67 11.87 5.21
N ASN A 196 -6.83 11.83 5.87
CA ASN A 196 -7.95 12.67 5.50
C ASN A 196 -7.69 14.11 5.92
N GLU A 197 -7.22 14.92 4.96
CA GLU A 197 -6.87 16.34 5.15
C GLU A 197 -8.10 17.28 5.07
N LEU A 198 -9.34 16.75 5.07
CA LEU A 198 -10.51 17.61 4.94
C LEU A 198 -10.70 18.56 6.14
N PRO A 199 -11.11 19.82 5.90
CA PRO A 199 -11.36 20.77 6.96
C PRO A 199 -12.52 20.34 7.87
N GLY A 200 -12.39 20.57 9.17
CA GLY A 200 -13.52 20.69 10.08
C GLY A 200 -13.48 19.82 11.33
N VAL A 201 -12.69 18.74 11.36
CA VAL A 201 -12.57 17.87 12.54
C VAL A 201 -11.10 17.54 12.79
N VAL A 202 -10.58 17.96 13.95
CA VAL A 202 -9.25 17.56 14.42
C VAL A 202 -9.40 16.22 15.15
N LEU A 203 -8.88 15.17 14.53
CA LEU A 203 -8.83 13.84 15.12
C LEU A 203 -7.63 13.74 16.07
N HIS A 204 -7.86 13.15 17.22
CA HIS A 204 -6.84 12.74 18.18
C HIS A 204 -6.29 11.36 17.81
N GLU A 205 -7.20 10.41 17.60
CA GLU A 205 -6.95 9.09 17.03
C GLU A 205 -7.86 8.92 15.80
N ALA A 206 -7.36 8.25 14.76
CA ALA A 206 -8.11 8.03 13.52
C ALA A 206 -8.08 6.57 13.10
N GLY A 207 -9.13 6.12 12.41
CA GLY A 207 -9.31 4.73 12.02
C GLY A 207 -8.21 4.25 11.08
N ASP A 208 -7.70 5.12 10.21
CA ASP A 208 -6.57 4.84 9.32
C ASP A 208 -5.23 4.79 10.05
N GLY A 209 -4.97 5.70 10.97
CA GLY A 209 -3.80 5.65 11.86
C GLY A 209 -3.76 4.34 12.67
N TYR A 210 -4.88 3.97 13.29
CA TYR A 210 -5.03 2.71 14.03
C TYR A 210 -4.80 1.52 13.09
N ALA A 211 -5.51 1.46 11.97
CA ALA A 211 -5.46 0.34 11.04
C ALA A 211 -4.07 0.14 10.44
N ALA A 212 -3.37 1.23 10.10
CA ALA A 212 -1.98 1.21 9.65
C ALA A 212 -1.05 0.70 10.75
N GLN A 213 -1.17 1.18 12.00
CA GLN A 213 -0.38 0.69 13.13
C GLN A 213 -0.59 -0.82 13.35
N TYR A 214 -1.84 -1.28 13.28
CA TYR A 214 -2.19 -2.70 13.44
C TYR A 214 -1.55 -3.56 12.34
N ALA A 215 -1.73 -3.18 11.07
CA ALA A 215 -1.14 -3.91 9.94
C ALA A 215 0.40 -3.90 10.03
N ALA A 216 1.01 -2.75 10.23
CA ALA A 216 2.45 -2.63 10.39
C ALA A 216 2.97 -3.55 11.51
N THR A 217 2.30 -3.58 12.66
CA THR A 217 2.67 -4.48 13.78
C THR A 217 2.67 -5.95 13.35
N ARG A 218 1.67 -6.39 12.56
CA ARG A 218 1.61 -7.76 12.01
C ARG A 218 2.71 -8.03 11.00
N HIS A 219 2.95 -7.10 10.07
CA HIS A 219 3.99 -7.22 9.04
C HIS A 219 5.40 -7.25 9.64
N VAL A 220 5.68 -6.40 10.62
CA VAL A 220 6.96 -6.40 11.32
C VAL A 220 7.13 -7.67 12.15
N GLY A 221 6.06 -8.16 12.80
CA GLY A 221 6.07 -9.46 13.48
C GLY A 221 6.42 -10.61 12.54
N ALA A 222 5.83 -10.64 11.34
CA ALA A 222 6.14 -11.62 10.30
C ALA A 222 7.57 -11.49 9.77
N LEU A 223 8.06 -10.28 9.53
CA LEU A 223 9.45 -9.99 9.12
C LEU A 223 10.47 -10.52 10.14
N LEU A 224 10.11 -10.44 11.43
CA LEU A 224 10.90 -10.88 12.58
C LEU A 224 10.64 -12.33 13.01
N SER A 225 9.96 -13.14 12.19
CA SER A 225 9.71 -14.55 12.48
C SER A 225 11.01 -15.29 12.88
N GLY A 226 10.92 -16.10 13.94
CA GLY A 226 12.07 -16.82 14.52
C GLY A 226 12.87 -16.02 15.55
N THR A 227 12.53 -14.76 15.82
CA THR A 227 13.07 -13.97 16.95
C THR A 227 12.09 -13.94 18.13
N ASP A 228 12.57 -13.47 19.28
CA ASP A 228 11.75 -13.26 20.48
C ASP A 228 10.72 -12.11 20.34
N ALA A 229 10.95 -11.18 19.40
CA ALA A 229 10.06 -10.06 19.12
C ALA A 229 8.76 -10.47 18.41
N ALA A 230 8.80 -11.48 17.53
CA ALA A 230 7.65 -11.93 16.76
C ALA A 230 6.41 -12.27 17.62
N PRO A 231 6.49 -13.13 18.67
CA PRO A 231 5.33 -13.42 19.52
C PRO A 231 4.86 -12.20 20.32
N ARG A 232 5.75 -11.26 20.69
CA ARG A 232 5.36 -10.02 21.38
C ARG A 232 4.53 -9.10 20.46
N LEU A 233 4.97 -8.93 19.21
CA LEU A 233 4.26 -8.14 18.20
C LEU A 233 2.93 -8.78 17.81
N ALA A 234 2.89 -10.11 17.67
CA ALA A 234 1.63 -10.82 17.47
C ALA A 234 0.64 -10.59 18.62
N ALA A 235 1.10 -10.65 19.87
CA ALA A 235 0.26 -10.34 21.03
C ALA A 235 -0.16 -8.86 21.07
N ARG A 236 0.69 -7.92 20.61
CA ARG A 236 0.34 -6.50 20.49
C ARG A 236 -0.77 -6.28 19.46
N ALA A 237 -0.62 -6.82 18.24
CA ALA A 237 -1.63 -6.74 17.20
C ALA A 237 -2.97 -7.36 17.65
N GLU A 238 -2.95 -8.48 18.38
CA GLU A 238 -4.18 -9.09 18.90
C GLU A 238 -4.84 -8.25 20.00
N ARG A 239 -4.08 -7.58 20.87
CA ARG A 239 -4.64 -6.62 21.84
C ARG A 239 -5.29 -5.43 21.13
N MET A 240 -4.62 -4.88 20.13
CA MET A 240 -5.14 -3.82 19.27
C MET A 240 -6.47 -4.24 18.63
N ARG A 241 -6.51 -5.38 17.94
CA ARG A 241 -7.75 -5.90 17.35
C ARG A 241 -8.88 -6.04 18.38
N LYS A 242 -8.60 -6.61 19.55
CA LYS A 242 -9.59 -6.74 20.64
C LYS A 242 -10.06 -5.39 21.17
N HIS A 243 -9.15 -4.42 21.33
CA HIS A 243 -9.50 -3.06 21.77
C HIS A 243 -10.37 -2.37 20.74
N TYR A 244 -10.03 -2.47 19.44
CA TYR A 244 -10.87 -1.98 18.35
C TYR A 244 -12.28 -2.57 18.39
N ASP A 245 -12.36 -3.90 18.49
CA ASP A 245 -13.60 -4.64 18.47
C ASP A 245 -14.46 -4.46 19.72
N ALA A 246 -13.88 -4.20 20.90
CA ALA A 246 -14.61 -4.17 22.16
C ALA A 246 -14.86 -2.76 22.71
N VAL A 247 -14.03 -1.79 22.35
CA VAL A 247 -14.02 -0.46 22.97
C VAL A 247 -13.98 0.64 21.90
N TRP A 248 -12.94 0.67 21.08
CA TRP A 248 -12.66 1.83 20.21
C TRP A 248 -13.72 2.02 19.12
N SER A 249 -14.17 0.94 18.48
CA SER A 249 -15.23 0.97 17.46
C SER A 249 -16.53 0.36 18.00
N ARG A 250 -16.92 0.78 19.21
CA ARG A 250 -18.17 0.39 19.89
C ARG A 250 -18.85 1.61 20.50
N ASP A 251 -19.36 2.47 19.63
CA ASP A 251 -20.27 3.53 20.07
C ASP A 251 -21.69 2.99 20.36
N ALA A 252 -22.47 3.73 21.17
CA ALA A 252 -23.85 3.42 21.55
C ALA A 252 -24.79 3.24 20.34
N SER A 253 -24.47 3.87 19.21
CA SER A 253 -25.20 3.81 17.93
C SER A 253 -25.03 2.49 17.15
N ARG A 254 -24.08 1.62 17.52
CA ARG A 254 -23.62 0.44 16.76
C ARG A 254 -22.97 0.75 15.41
N GLU A 255 -22.74 2.02 15.10
CA GLU A 255 -22.01 2.43 13.89
C GLU A 255 -20.51 2.12 14.00
N VAL A 256 -19.81 2.13 12.87
CA VAL A 256 -18.35 2.04 12.85
C VAL A 256 -17.79 3.42 13.17
N VAL A 257 -17.09 3.52 14.30
CA VAL A 257 -16.31 4.72 14.63
C VAL A 257 -15.13 4.80 13.67
N CYS A 258 -14.93 5.96 13.06
CA CYS A 258 -13.84 6.25 12.13
C CYS A 258 -12.76 7.16 12.75
N GLY A 259 -13.01 7.76 13.91
CA GLY A 259 -12.02 8.52 14.66
C GLY A 259 -12.54 9.03 16.00
N TRP A 260 -11.66 9.63 16.78
CA TRP A 260 -11.98 10.29 18.04
C TRP A 260 -11.42 11.70 18.03
N THR A 261 -12.20 12.68 18.47
CA THR A 261 -11.75 14.08 18.56
C THR A 261 -10.86 14.29 19.78
N THR A 262 -10.21 15.45 19.86
CA THR A 262 -9.44 15.86 21.05
C THR A 262 -10.29 16.06 22.31
N SER A 263 -11.62 16.19 22.18
CA SER A 263 -12.57 16.23 23.30
C SER A 263 -13.03 14.82 23.75
N GLY A 264 -12.60 13.77 23.05
CA GLY A 264 -13.00 12.39 23.35
C GLY A 264 -14.39 12.03 22.78
N GLU A 265 -14.85 12.74 21.76
CA GLU A 265 -16.11 12.43 21.06
C GLU A 265 -15.83 11.47 19.91
N ALA A 266 -16.66 10.43 19.78
CA ALA A 266 -16.57 9.49 18.68
C ALA A 266 -17.08 10.15 17.38
N VAL A 267 -16.36 9.91 16.29
CA VAL A 267 -16.74 10.30 14.92
C VAL A 267 -17.21 9.05 14.19
N THR A 268 -18.45 9.04 13.71
CA THR A 268 -19.04 7.90 12.95
C THR A 268 -19.45 8.31 11.53
N GLU A 269 -19.39 9.60 11.24
CA GLU A 269 -19.66 10.17 9.94
C GLU A 269 -18.61 9.74 8.92
N TRP A 270 -18.95 9.95 7.65
CA TRP A 270 -18.09 9.63 6.52
C TRP A 270 -16.77 10.42 6.57
N SER A 271 -15.66 9.71 6.76
CA SER A 271 -14.31 10.28 6.88
C SER A 271 -13.30 9.60 5.94
N ARG A 272 -13.80 9.04 4.83
CA ARG A 272 -12.98 8.47 3.74
C ARG A 272 -11.94 7.46 4.24
N GLU A 273 -10.64 7.80 4.18
CA GLU A 273 -9.52 7.00 4.64
C GLU A 273 -9.75 6.46 6.06
N SER A 274 -10.10 7.35 6.99
CA SER A 274 -10.42 7.00 8.38
C SER A 274 -11.54 5.95 8.49
N THR A 275 -12.48 5.93 7.53
CA THR A 275 -13.60 4.96 7.50
C THR A 275 -13.18 3.62 6.89
N TRP A 276 -12.45 3.62 5.76
CA TRP A 276 -12.20 2.37 5.02
C TRP A 276 -10.86 1.69 5.34
N PHE A 277 -9.86 2.38 5.92
CA PHE A 277 -8.60 1.72 6.26
C PHE A 277 -8.74 0.59 7.29
N PRO A 278 -9.62 0.65 8.31
CA PRO A 278 -9.91 -0.50 9.16
C PRO A 278 -10.31 -1.74 8.38
N LEU A 279 -11.10 -1.58 7.31
CA LEU A 279 -11.46 -2.67 6.40
C LEU A 279 -10.27 -3.09 5.52
N LEU A 280 -9.53 -2.13 4.95
CA LEU A 280 -8.42 -2.38 4.02
C LEU A 280 -7.26 -3.15 4.69
N LYS A 281 -6.96 -2.81 5.94
CA LYS A 281 -5.84 -3.36 6.72
C LYS A 281 -6.25 -4.55 7.60
N GLY A 282 -7.52 -4.96 7.54
CA GLY A 282 -8.03 -6.14 8.24
C GLY A 282 -8.17 -5.97 9.75
N LEU A 283 -8.37 -4.74 10.21
CA LEU A 283 -8.71 -4.43 11.60
C LEU A 283 -10.21 -4.66 11.84
N LEU A 284 -11.05 -4.30 10.87
CA LEU A 284 -12.50 -4.59 10.83
C LEU A 284 -12.77 -5.71 9.82
N VAL A 285 -13.22 -6.87 10.30
CA VAL A 285 -13.55 -8.05 9.49
C VAL A 285 -14.86 -8.70 9.97
N GLY A 286 -15.41 -9.63 9.18
CA GLY A 286 -16.64 -10.35 9.52
C GLY A 286 -17.91 -9.56 9.20
N GLU A 287 -19.03 -9.88 9.88
CA GLU A 287 -20.36 -9.35 9.53
C GLU A 287 -20.44 -7.81 9.54
N ARG A 288 -19.81 -7.15 10.52
CA ARG A 288 -19.75 -5.67 10.56
C ARG A 288 -18.98 -5.09 9.38
N ALA A 289 -17.97 -5.81 8.89
CA ALA A 289 -17.21 -5.36 7.72
C ALA A 289 -18.04 -5.42 6.44
N GLU A 290 -18.88 -6.44 6.26
CA GLU A 290 -19.72 -6.58 5.07
C GLU A 290 -20.69 -5.39 4.90
N ALA A 291 -21.34 -4.98 5.99
CA ALA A 291 -22.24 -3.81 5.96
C ALA A 291 -21.47 -2.50 5.70
N GLU A 292 -20.28 -2.35 6.30
CA GLU A 292 -19.48 -1.14 6.10
C GLU A 292 -18.87 -1.09 4.69
N LEU A 293 -18.53 -2.22 4.07
CA LEU A 293 -18.10 -2.31 2.67
C LEU A 293 -19.18 -1.83 1.70
N ASP A 294 -20.45 -2.17 1.97
CA ASP A 294 -21.59 -1.70 1.18
C ASP A 294 -21.81 -0.19 1.36
N ARG A 295 -21.67 0.31 2.60
CA ARG A 295 -21.73 1.75 2.90
C ARG A 295 -20.62 2.53 2.19
N VAL A 296 -19.38 2.03 2.23
CA VAL A 296 -18.24 2.63 1.52
C VAL A 296 -18.49 2.66 0.01
N ASP A 297 -18.99 1.57 -0.59
CA ASP A 297 -19.27 1.52 -2.03
C ASP A 297 -20.32 2.59 -2.41
N ALA A 298 -21.40 2.67 -1.63
CA ALA A 298 -22.47 3.63 -1.87
C ALA A 298 -22.00 5.08 -1.75
N LEU A 299 -21.26 5.42 -0.69
CA LEU A 299 -20.76 6.78 -0.45
C LEU A 299 -19.71 7.20 -1.49
N CYS A 300 -18.83 6.29 -1.92
CA CYS A 300 -17.86 6.61 -2.97
C CYS A 300 -18.53 6.78 -4.36
N ARG A 301 -19.71 6.18 -4.59
CA ARG A 301 -20.47 6.32 -5.85
C ARG A 301 -21.35 7.56 -5.88
N ASP A 302 -21.77 8.06 -4.73
CA ASP A 302 -22.57 9.28 -4.61
C ASP A 302 -21.70 10.53 -4.83
N ALA A 303 -22.07 11.36 -5.81
CA ALA A 303 -21.33 12.56 -6.17
C ALA A 303 -21.21 13.58 -5.02
N ALA A 304 -22.13 13.58 -4.05
CA ALA A 304 -22.08 14.49 -2.91
C ALA A 304 -21.05 14.09 -1.85
N SER A 305 -20.74 12.79 -1.73
CA SER A 305 -19.89 12.23 -0.68
C SER A 305 -18.57 11.65 -1.20
N ALA A 306 -18.48 11.34 -2.50
CA ALA A 306 -17.28 10.83 -3.14
C ALA A 306 -16.05 11.72 -2.88
N PRO A 307 -14.86 11.13 -2.66
CA PRO A 307 -13.60 11.86 -2.72
C PRO A 307 -13.46 12.61 -4.05
N ARG A 308 -12.95 13.84 -4.00
CA ARG A 308 -12.71 14.64 -5.22
C ARG A 308 -11.44 14.24 -5.92
N ASN A 309 -10.48 13.76 -5.16
CA ASN A 309 -9.15 13.39 -5.61
C ASN A 309 -9.11 11.91 -5.99
N VAL A 310 -8.45 11.60 -7.12
CA VAL A 310 -8.48 10.25 -7.71
C VAL A 310 -7.68 9.24 -6.89
N GLU A 311 -6.64 9.70 -6.21
CA GLU A 311 -5.78 8.90 -5.34
C GLU A 311 -6.54 8.34 -4.13
N ALA A 312 -7.54 9.04 -3.59
CA ALA A 312 -8.41 8.45 -2.56
C ALA A 312 -9.24 7.26 -3.07
N LEU A 313 -9.48 7.15 -4.38
CA LEU A 313 -10.21 6.02 -4.96
C LEU A 313 -9.30 4.81 -5.24
N THR A 314 -7.98 4.99 -5.32
CA THR A 314 -7.04 3.91 -5.67
C THR A 314 -7.00 2.80 -4.62
N TYR A 315 -7.41 3.07 -3.38
CA TYR A 315 -7.52 2.06 -2.32
C TYR A 315 -8.65 1.05 -2.55
N LEU A 316 -9.71 1.45 -3.24
CA LEU A 316 -10.96 0.70 -3.29
C LEU A 316 -10.81 -0.69 -3.96
N PRO A 317 -10.08 -0.85 -5.08
CA PRO A 317 -9.87 -2.18 -5.63
C PRO A 317 -9.17 -3.13 -4.66
N ASP A 318 -8.10 -2.69 -3.98
CA ASP A 318 -7.42 -3.51 -2.98
C ASP A 318 -8.35 -3.84 -1.81
N LEU A 319 -9.13 -2.87 -1.32
CA LEU A 319 -10.15 -3.11 -0.30
C LEU A 319 -11.08 -4.25 -0.71
N TYR A 320 -11.71 -4.18 -1.88
CA TYR A 320 -12.70 -5.18 -2.31
C TYR A 320 -12.07 -6.53 -2.68
N PHE A 321 -10.86 -6.56 -3.26
CA PHE A 321 -10.16 -7.82 -3.51
C PHE A 321 -9.82 -8.55 -2.20
N ARG A 322 -9.34 -7.82 -1.19
CA ARG A 322 -9.00 -8.39 0.13
C ARG A 322 -10.20 -9.00 0.83
N HIS A 323 -11.42 -8.51 0.56
CA HIS A 323 -12.68 -9.05 1.10
C HIS A 323 -13.39 -10.03 0.16
N GLY A 324 -12.72 -10.50 -0.90
CA GLY A 324 -13.30 -11.51 -1.79
C GLY A 324 -14.44 -11.01 -2.67
N ARG A 325 -14.49 -9.71 -2.96
CA ARG A 325 -15.48 -9.04 -3.83
C ARG A 325 -14.85 -8.58 -5.17
N PRO A 326 -14.39 -9.50 -6.03
CA PRO A 326 -13.63 -9.16 -7.24
C PRO A 326 -14.42 -8.36 -8.27
N ASP A 327 -15.74 -8.50 -8.31
CA ASP A 327 -16.61 -7.75 -9.24
C ASP A 327 -16.66 -6.27 -8.85
N THR A 328 -16.87 -5.97 -7.57
CA THR A 328 -16.82 -4.60 -7.05
C THR A 328 -15.43 -3.99 -7.22
N ALA A 329 -14.36 -4.76 -6.96
CA ALA A 329 -13.00 -4.30 -7.19
C ALA A 329 -12.75 -3.92 -8.65
N TRP A 330 -13.19 -4.77 -9.58
CA TRP A 330 -13.05 -4.53 -11.02
C TRP A 330 -13.85 -3.32 -11.50
N ASP A 331 -15.05 -3.11 -10.97
CA ASP A 331 -15.83 -1.91 -11.25
C ASP A 331 -15.10 -0.64 -10.85
N TRP A 332 -14.46 -0.63 -9.68
CA TRP A 332 -13.62 0.48 -9.23
C TRP A 332 -12.39 0.68 -10.11
N MET A 333 -11.68 -0.39 -10.49
CA MET A 333 -10.55 -0.28 -11.43
C MET A 333 -10.96 0.36 -12.76
N ARG A 334 -12.11 -0.06 -13.32
CA ARG A 334 -12.66 0.53 -14.55
C ARG A 334 -13.05 1.99 -14.38
N ARG A 335 -13.66 2.34 -13.24
CA ARG A 335 -14.03 3.73 -12.92
C ARG A 335 -12.79 4.61 -12.81
N ILE A 336 -11.79 4.22 -12.02
CA ILE A 336 -10.52 4.94 -11.85
C ILE A 336 -9.84 5.15 -13.20
N HIS A 337 -9.72 4.08 -14.01
CA HIS A 337 -9.17 4.19 -15.36
C HIS A 337 -10.04 5.09 -16.26
N GLY A 338 -11.36 5.10 -16.09
CA GLY A 338 -12.28 5.99 -16.80
C GLY A 338 -12.07 7.47 -16.48
N LEU A 339 -11.74 7.80 -15.23
CA LEU A 339 -11.47 9.17 -14.76
C LEU A 339 -10.11 9.72 -15.22
N ARG A 340 -9.24 8.90 -15.82
CA ARG A 340 -7.85 9.25 -16.14
C ARG A 340 -7.68 10.50 -17.01
N ASP A 341 -8.67 10.79 -17.87
CA ASP A 341 -8.61 11.91 -18.81
C ASP A 341 -9.28 13.18 -18.22
N GLU A 342 -9.90 13.07 -17.04
CA GLU A 342 -10.50 14.22 -16.33
C GLU A 342 -9.42 15.08 -15.65
N PRO A 343 -9.68 16.38 -15.44
CA PRO A 343 -8.77 17.26 -14.72
C PRO A 343 -8.53 16.78 -13.29
N HIS A 344 -7.27 16.84 -12.88
CA HIS A 344 -6.89 16.65 -11.49
C HIS A 344 -7.31 17.86 -10.65
N GLU A 345 -7.60 17.67 -9.36
CA GLU A 345 -8.04 18.77 -8.49
C GLU A 345 -6.96 19.85 -8.30
N VAL A 346 -5.68 19.45 -8.38
CA VAL A 346 -4.52 20.33 -8.50
C VAL A 346 -4.24 20.60 -9.98
N PRO A 347 -4.46 21.84 -10.49
CA PRO A 347 -4.35 22.14 -11.91
C PRO A 347 -2.95 21.87 -12.50
N GLU A 348 -1.88 22.12 -11.75
CA GLU A 348 -0.49 21.90 -12.15
C GLU A 348 -0.17 20.42 -12.39
N GLN A 349 -0.98 19.52 -11.85
CA GLN A 349 -0.87 18.08 -12.13
C GLN A 349 -1.43 17.73 -13.52
N GLY A 350 -2.37 18.51 -14.07
CA GLY A 350 -2.99 18.22 -15.36
C GLY A 350 -4.16 17.24 -15.22
N ALA A 351 -4.05 16.06 -15.83
CA ALA A 351 -5.11 15.04 -15.80
C ALA A 351 -4.89 14.00 -14.70
N ASN A 352 -5.96 13.42 -14.17
CA ASN A 352 -5.92 12.37 -13.14
C ASN A 352 -4.98 11.21 -13.48
N GLY A 353 -4.98 10.77 -14.74
CA GLY A 353 -4.15 9.67 -15.23
C GLY A 353 -2.65 9.97 -15.25
N THR A 354 -2.26 11.22 -15.03
CA THR A 354 -0.85 11.63 -14.89
C THR A 354 -0.39 11.68 -13.44
N TYR A 355 -1.30 11.54 -12.47
CA TYR A 355 -0.93 11.33 -11.08
C TYR A 355 -0.34 9.92 -10.96
N PRO A 356 0.93 9.75 -10.52
CA PRO A 356 1.64 8.49 -10.67
C PRO A 356 0.90 7.29 -10.09
N GLU A 357 0.32 7.47 -8.89
CA GLU A 357 -0.30 6.41 -8.11
C GLU A 357 -1.35 5.61 -8.89
N VAL A 358 -2.15 6.27 -9.73
CA VAL A 358 -3.21 5.64 -10.53
C VAL A 358 -2.65 4.51 -11.39
N SER A 359 -1.52 4.74 -12.05
CA SER A 359 -0.92 3.76 -12.96
C SER A 359 -0.23 2.61 -12.20
N PHE A 360 0.42 2.90 -11.08
CA PHE A 360 1.10 1.89 -10.26
C PHE A 360 0.10 0.99 -9.52
N THR A 361 -0.97 1.55 -8.97
CA THR A 361 -2.00 0.79 -8.23
C THR A 361 -2.83 -0.08 -9.16
N LEU A 362 -3.26 0.42 -10.32
CA LEU A 362 -3.92 -0.44 -11.31
C LEU A 362 -3.04 -1.62 -11.74
N LEU A 363 -1.72 -1.40 -11.89
CA LEU A 363 -0.79 -2.49 -12.18
C LEU A 363 -0.69 -3.49 -11.03
N SER A 364 -0.51 -3.03 -9.78
CA SER A 364 -0.43 -3.93 -8.63
C SER A 364 -1.73 -4.69 -8.39
N GLN A 365 -2.89 -4.08 -8.61
CA GLN A 365 -4.21 -4.67 -8.40
C GLN A 365 -4.55 -5.77 -9.43
N ILE A 366 -4.03 -5.65 -10.65
CA ILE A 366 -4.11 -6.77 -11.62
C ILE A 366 -3.31 -7.97 -11.10
N VAL A 367 -2.12 -7.74 -10.55
CA VAL A 367 -1.22 -8.81 -10.07
C VAL A 367 -1.72 -9.42 -8.76
N LEU A 368 -2.00 -8.59 -7.76
CA LEU A 368 -2.40 -9.03 -6.42
C LEU A 368 -3.87 -9.44 -6.35
N GLY A 369 -4.76 -8.76 -7.07
CA GLY A 369 -6.20 -8.97 -7.02
C GLY A 369 -6.69 -9.96 -8.06
N ILE A 370 -6.59 -9.60 -9.34
CA ILE A 370 -7.16 -10.41 -10.44
C ILE A 370 -6.43 -11.75 -10.57
N LEU A 371 -5.10 -11.74 -10.67
CA LEU A 371 -4.28 -12.96 -10.68
C LEU A 371 -4.21 -13.61 -9.30
N GLY A 372 -4.29 -12.81 -8.23
CA GLY A 372 -4.29 -13.33 -6.87
C GLY A 372 -2.91 -13.70 -6.35
N ILE A 373 -1.85 -13.01 -6.80
CA ILE A 373 -0.48 -13.37 -6.42
C ILE A 373 -0.20 -13.02 -4.96
N GLU A 374 0.19 -14.02 -4.19
CA GLU A 374 0.61 -13.93 -2.79
C GLU A 374 2.09 -14.35 -2.69
N PRO A 375 3.03 -13.39 -2.72
CA PRO A 375 4.45 -13.67 -2.83
C PRO A 375 5.09 -14.06 -1.49
N ASP A 376 6.06 -14.96 -1.50
CA ASP A 376 6.95 -15.28 -0.37
C ASP A 376 8.32 -15.75 -0.89
N ALA A 377 9.00 -14.86 -1.61
CA ALA A 377 10.29 -15.13 -2.23
C ALA A 377 11.35 -15.56 -1.21
N GLY A 378 11.35 -14.97 -0.01
CA GLY A 378 12.27 -15.33 1.07
C GLY A 378 12.16 -16.80 1.52
N ALA A 379 10.97 -17.40 1.45
CA ALA A 379 10.75 -18.81 1.72
C ALA A 379 10.73 -19.69 0.46
N GLY A 380 10.91 -19.11 -0.74
CA GLY A 380 10.79 -19.81 -2.01
C GLY A 380 9.36 -20.31 -2.29
N ARG A 381 8.34 -19.52 -1.90
CA ARG A 381 6.92 -19.90 -2.05
C ARG A 381 6.14 -18.86 -2.85
N LEU A 382 5.18 -19.36 -3.62
CA LEU A 382 4.25 -18.54 -4.39
C LEU A 382 2.85 -19.13 -4.22
N THR A 383 1.96 -18.39 -3.59
CA THR A 383 0.55 -18.76 -3.51
C THR A 383 -0.23 -17.97 -4.56
N VAL A 384 -1.20 -18.62 -5.19
CA VAL A 384 -2.11 -17.98 -6.15
C VAL A 384 -3.54 -18.15 -5.65
N ARG A 385 -4.24 -17.04 -5.43
CA ARG A 385 -5.65 -16.99 -5.01
C ARG A 385 -6.47 -16.21 -6.04
N PRO A 386 -6.83 -16.81 -7.19
CA PRO A 386 -7.38 -16.04 -8.31
C PRO A 386 -8.68 -15.30 -7.97
N GLY A 387 -8.66 -13.97 -8.10
CA GLY A 387 -9.79 -13.06 -7.92
C GLY A 387 -10.44 -12.65 -9.24
N LEU A 388 -10.67 -13.60 -10.16
CA LEU A 388 -11.25 -13.31 -11.48
C LEU A 388 -12.65 -12.69 -11.39
N PRO A 389 -12.84 -11.42 -11.82
CA PRO A 389 -14.16 -10.78 -11.89
C PRO A 389 -15.07 -11.50 -12.89
N SER A 390 -16.38 -11.45 -12.68
CA SER A 390 -17.42 -11.92 -13.59
C SER A 390 -17.19 -11.37 -15.00
N GLY A 391 -17.24 -12.27 -15.99
CA GLY A 391 -16.94 -11.94 -17.39
C GLY A 391 -15.47 -12.08 -17.81
N ILE A 392 -14.53 -12.22 -16.87
CA ILE A 392 -13.12 -12.55 -17.18
C ILE A 392 -12.87 -14.02 -16.89
N GLY A 393 -12.61 -14.82 -17.93
CA GLY A 393 -12.44 -16.27 -17.83
C GLY A 393 -10.98 -16.70 -17.72
N THR A 394 -10.06 -15.93 -18.33
CA THR A 394 -8.63 -16.23 -18.29
C THR A 394 -7.76 -14.97 -18.28
N VAL A 395 -6.70 -15.02 -17.50
CA VAL A 395 -5.64 -14.00 -17.47
C VAL A 395 -4.30 -14.71 -17.40
N GLU A 396 -3.37 -14.34 -18.26
CA GLU A 396 -1.99 -14.80 -18.27
C GLU A 396 -1.05 -13.61 -18.18
N LEU A 397 -0.16 -13.63 -17.20
CA LEU A 397 0.92 -12.66 -17.03
C LEU A 397 2.26 -13.36 -17.17
N ARG A 398 3.15 -12.76 -17.95
CA ARG A 398 4.53 -13.24 -18.15
C ARG A 398 5.54 -12.17 -17.78
N GLY A 399 6.71 -12.59 -17.31
CA GLY A 399 7.82 -11.70 -16.98
C GLY A 399 7.64 -10.97 -15.66
N LEU A 400 6.81 -11.48 -14.74
CA LEU A 400 6.61 -10.91 -13.41
C LEU A 400 7.89 -11.08 -12.58
N PRO A 401 8.58 -9.99 -12.16
CA PRO A 401 9.72 -10.08 -11.27
C PRO A 401 9.36 -10.81 -9.97
N PHE A 402 10.21 -11.75 -9.56
CA PHE A 402 10.03 -12.51 -8.32
C PHE A 402 11.36 -13.14 -7.92
N ALA A 403 11.77 -12.93 -6.66
CA ALA A 403 13.10 -13.33 -6.17
C ALA A 403 14.24 -12.82 -7.09
N ASP A 404 15.09 -13.72 -7.59
CA ASP A 404 16.23 -13.46 -8.47
C ASP A 404 15.90 -13.54 -9.97
N GLY A 405 14.64 -13.82 -10.33
CA GLY A 405 14.24 -14.02 -11.71
C GLY A 405 12.83 -13.54 -12.01
N THR A 406 12.10 -14.31 -12.82
CA THR A 406 10.71 -14.00 -13.17
C THR A 406 9.83 -15.23 -13.09
N VAL A 407 8.55 -15.02 -12.82
CA VAL A 407 7.52 -16.06 -12.97
C VAL A 407 6.53 -15.67 -14.07
N ALA A 408 5.87 -16.68 -14.63
CA ALA A 408 4.65 -16.47 -15.42
C ALA A 408 3.51 -17.22 -14.75
N VAL A 409 2.33 -16.62 -14.75
CA VAL A 409 1.13 -17.18 -14.13
C VAL A 409 -0.04 -17.01 -15.08
N ARG A 410 -0.73 -18.11 -15.37
CA ARG A 410 -2.03 -18.10 -16.05
C ARG A 410 -3.09 -18.65 -15.13
N VAL A 411 -4.14 -17.86 -14.91
CA VAL A 411 -5.32 -18.25 -14.14
C VAL A 411 -6.50 -18.44 -15.08
N THR A 412 -7.29 -19.47 -14.80
CA THR A 412 -8.61 -19.68 -15.38
C THR A 412 -9.63 -19.85 -14.27
N ARG A 413 -10.90 -20.07 -14.63
CA ARG A 413 -11.95 -20.42 -13.66
C ARG A 413 -11.69 -21.74 -12.92
N VAL A 414 -10.89 -22.64 -13.48
CA VAL A 414 -10.69 -24.01 -12.96
C VAL A 414 -9.23 -24.34 -12.64
N GLU A 415 -8.28 -23.64 -13.24
CA GLU A 415 -6.86 -23.99 -13.17
C GLU A 415 -5.97 -22.77 -12.94
N VAL A 416 -4.82 -23.04 -12.34
CA VAL A 416 -3.69 -22.12 -12.23
C VAL A 416 -2.48 -22.80 -12.84
N HIS A 417 -1.83 -22.12 -13.76
CA HIS A 417 -0.60 -22.55 -14.42
C HIS A 417 0.50 -21.61 -13.96
N VAL A 418 1.62 -22.16 -13.48
CA VAL A 418 2.78 -21.39 -13.05
C VAL A 418 4.01 -21.90 -13.78
N TRP A 419 4.82 -20.97 -14.29
CA TRP A 419 6.14 -21.25 -14.83
C TRP A 419 7.19 -20.50 -14.02
N ASN A 420 8.21 -21.24 -13.58
CA ASN A 420 9.26 -20.74 -12.72
C ASN A 420 10.50 -20.40 -13.54
N GLY A 421 10.77 -19.12 -13.72
CA GLY A 421 12.01 -18.60 -14.32
C GLY A 421 12.96 -18.00 -13.29
N THR A 422 12.92 -18.47 -12.04
CA THR A 422 13.92 -18.18 -11.00
C THR A 422 15.00 -19.26 -10.99
N ASP A 423 16.11 -19.02 -10.28
CA ASP A 423 17.23 -19.98 -10.21
C ASP A 423 16.99 -21.12 -9.20
N ARG A 424 15.86 -21.09 -8.47
CA ARG A 424 15.55 -22.03 -7.40
C ARG A 424 14.18 -22.65 -7.60
N ALA A 425 13.97 -23.84 -7.03
CA ALA A 425 12.65 -24.44 -7.01
C ALA A 425 11.69 -23.63 -6.13
N LEU A 426 10.44 -23.48 -6.58
CA LEU A 426 9.39 -22.79 -5.85
C LEU A 426 8.34 -23.78 -5.34
N ARG A 427 7.87 -23.59 -4.12
CA ARG A 427 6.63 -24.26 -3.66
C ARG A 427 5.44 -23.41 -4.09
N VAL A 428 4.63 -23.95 -4.98
CA VAL A 428 3.47 -23.26 -5.56
C VAL A 428 2.20 -23.84 -4.98
N ALA A 429 1.30 -22.98 -4.52
CA ALA A 429 0.01 -23.36 -3.96
C ALA A 429 -1.13 -22.58 -4.60
N VAL A 430 -2.33 -23.16 -4.58
CA VAL A 430 -3.57 -22.48 -4.95
C VAL A 430 -4.49 -22.43 -3.75
N ALA A 431 -4.96 -21.24 -3.39
CA ALA A 431 -5.84 -21.04 -2.25
C ALA A 431 -7.27 -20.63 -2.67
N GLY A 432 -8.26 -21.04 -1.87
CA GLY A 432 -9.67 -20.63 -2.01
C GLY A 432 -9.96 -19.22 -1.45
N ALA A 433 -11.20 -18.74 -1.52
CA ALA A 433 -11.54 -17.34 -1.23
C ALA A 433 -12.46 -17.08 -0.01
N PRO A 434 -12.35 -17.73 1.17
CA PRO A 434 -13.15 -17.29 2.32
C PRO A 434 -12.43 -16.19 3.14
N GLY A 435 -13.11 -15.05 3.30
CA GLY A 435 -12.80 -14.00 4.26
C GLY A 435 -11.69 -13.01 3.87
N PHE A 436 -11.43 -12.05 4.75
CA PHE A 436 -10.39 -11.04 4.58
C PHE A 436 -9.01 -11.69 4.39
N ARG A 437 -8.26 -11.22 3.39
CA ARG A 437 -6.88 -11.64 3.16
C ARG A 437 -5.99 -10.48 2.74
N ASP A 438 -4.88 -10.34 3.46
CA ASP A 438 -3.73 -9.55 3.01
C ASP A 438 -2.76 -10.45 2.22
N PRO A 439 -2.43 -10.13 0.96
CA PRO A 439 -1.61 -11.01 0.11
C PRO A 439 -0.17 -11.18 0.60
N HIS A 440 0.33 -10.29 1.46
CA HIS A 440 1.69 -10.29 2.00
C HIS A 440 1.81 -10.86 3.42
N LEU A 441 0.68 -11.21 4.05
CA LEU A 441 0.61 -11.96 5.32
C LEU A 441 0.07 -13.38 5.14
N SER A 442 0.06 -13.88 3.91
CA SER A 442 -0.41 -15.23 3.57
C SER A 442 0.47 -16.32 4.22
N GLU A 443 -0.21 -17.28 4.86
CA GLU A 443 0.42 -18.35 5.63
C GLU A 443 0.89 -19.54 4.78
N ALA A 444 1.56 -20.49 5.43
CA ALA A 444 1.90 -21.79 4.87
C ALA A 444 0.65 -22.57 4.46
N THR A 445 0.65 -23.15 3.26
CA THR A 445 -0.32 -24.18 2.87
C THR A 445 0.45 -25.49 2.69
N ASP A 446 -0.04 -26.56 3.29
CA ASP A 446 0.58 -27.88 3.16
C ASP A 446 0.37 -28.46 1.74
N ASP A 447 -0.76 -28.10 1.11
CA ASP A 447 -1.07 -28.44 -0.29
C ASP A 447 -0.31 -27.53 -1.27
N SER A 448 0.97 -27.83 -1.47
CA SER A 448 1.82 -27.16 -2.47
C SER A 448 2.54 -28.16 -3.36
N VAL A 449 2.85 -27.74 -4.59
CA VAL A 449 3.67 -28.50 -5.54
C VAL A 449 5.03 -27.84 -5.70
N LEU A 450 6.08 -28.64 -5.81
CA LEU A 450 7.42 -28.13 -6.09
C LEU A 450 7.59 -27.93 -7.60
N VAL A 451 7.88 -26.70 -8.01
CA VAL A 451 8.15 -26.32 -9.40
C VAL A 451 9.64 -26.02 -9.55
N ALA A 452 10.38 -26.91 -10.22
CA ALA A 452 11.82 -26.72 -10.45
C ALA A 452 12.12 -25.44 -11.24
N ALA A 453 13.36 -24.94 -11.15
CA ALA A 453 13.85 -23.85 -12.00
C ALA A 453 13.69 -24.21 -13.49
N GLY A 454 13.14 -23.30 -14.28
CA GLY A 454 12.78 -23.53 -15.69
C GLY A 454 11.55 -24.43 -15.90
N GLY A 455 10.94 -24.94 -14.83
CA GLY A 455 9.79 -25.85 -14.88
C GLY A 455 8.44 -25.13 -14.88
N GLY A 456 7.36 -25.90 -15.01
CA GLY A 456 6.00 -25.40 -14.83
C GLY A 456 5.09 -26.45 -14.20
N ALA A 457 3.98 -25.97 -13.62
CA ALA A 457 2.97 -26.82 -12.99
C ALA A 457 1.55 -26.31 -13.28
N ILE A 458 0.60 -27.25 -13.24
CA ILE A 458 -0.82 -26.99 -13.37
C ILE A 458 -1.48 -27.45 -12.07
N LEU A 459 -2.18 -26.54 -11.41
CA LEU A 459 -2.92 -26.79 -10.18
C LEU A 459 -4.40 -26.55 -10.45
N ARG A 460 -5.25 -27.45 -9.94
CA ARG A 460 -6.70 -27.25 -10.00
C ARG A 460 -7.13 -26.37 -8.83
N ARG A 461 -8.07 -25.47 -9.10
CA ARG A 461 -8.75 -24.72 -8.04
C ARG A 461 -9.67 -25.70 -7.32
N ALA A 462 -9.58 -25.77 -5.99
CA ALA A 462 -10.56 -26.52 -5.20
C ALA A 462 -11.96 -26.00 -5.55
N GLY A 463 -12.89 -26.92 -5.85
CA GLY A 463 -14.26 -26.57 -6.23
C GLY A 463 -14.89 -25.67 -5.17
N ARG A 464 -15.57 -24.62 -5.62
CA ARG A 464 -16.43 -23.80 -4.74
C ARG A 464 -17.66 -24.59 -4.33
#